data_AF-A0A9D2DZ48-F1
#
_entry.id   AF-A0A9D2DZ48-F1
#
_cell.length_a   1.000
_cell.length_b   1.000
_cell.length_c   1.000
_cell.angle_alpha   90.00
_cell.angle_beta   90.00
_cell.angle_gamma   90.00
#
_symmetry.space_group_name_H-M   'P 1'
#
loop_
_entity.id
_entity.type
_entity.pdbx_description
1 polymer ?
#
loop_
_entity_poly.entity_id
_entity_poly.type
_entity_poly.pdbx_seq_one_letter_code
_entity_poly.pdbx_strand_id
1 'polypeptide(L)'
;MQINKINKSSTNFTGMLNNKILLKGLEKISEHGTSFAAGTSLVMALGVRPLAILSTPNTEKENKQYASTNSICSGLIKFGLVEAVALPVENAVKKIDQNPQKYLKQSTIKNLQSSSKNLLDSKSYNLATQILKLGTGFLTAIPKSMLTIALLPILMDKIFHIKKNDTQTTITKKPTSNQTQNTKQLSFNGKLTNLTAKGLGKILDNTKFQNFVKRHKHEEKNIAKHISAATDILLTSSFAYQTHKSKKIKDNRKKALIYNNVISTAITLTGGYSLDKLIKKQTDKFIDKFSQINKADPKLTKYIEGINILRPTIIFAGIYYGILPVFSTYISDKIDKHLEKKSSQTK
;
A
#
# COMPACT_ATOMS: atom_id res chain seq x y z
N MET A 1 14.14 -17.42 57.56
CA MET A 1 13.09 -17.50 56.52
C MET A 1 12.63 -16.07 56.21
N GLN A 2 13.27 -15.41 55.25
CA GLN A 2 12.93 -14.03 54.87
C GLN A 2 11.90 -14.08 53.75
N ILE A 3 10.68 -13.62 54.04
CA ILE A 3 9.63 -13.43 53.04
C ILE A 3 10.04 -12.20 52.22
N ASN A 4 10.59 -12.44 51.02
CA ASN A 4 10.83 -11.40 50.05
C ASN A 4 9.49 -10.77 49.65
N LYS A 5 9.24 -9.56 50.15
CA LYS A 5 8.18 -8.66 49.67
C LYS A 5 8.41 -8.42 48.18
N ILE A 6 7.55 -9.03 47.35
CA ILE A 6 7.46 -8.71 45.93
C ILE A 6 7.06 -7.24 45.83
N ASN A 7 7.99 -6.44 45.32
CA ASN A 7 7.86 -5.02 45.12
C ASN A 7 6.72 -4.75 44.12
N LYS A 8 5.56 -4.31 44.62
CA LYS A 8 4.38 -3.91 43.85
C LYS A 8 4.64 -2.54 43.22
N SER A 9 5.46 -2.47 42.17
CA SER A 9 5.68 -1.22 41.43
C SER A 9 5.60 -1.36 39.90
N SER A 10 4.74 -2.26 39.39
CA SER A 10 4.51 -2.37 37.93
C SER A 10 3.11 -2.83 37.52
N THR A 11 2.09 -2.71 38.37
CA THR A 11 0.76 -3.35 38.17
C THR A 11 -0.09 -2.75 37.06
N ASN A 12 0.17 -1.50 36.65
CA ASN A 12 -0.66 -0.85 35.63
C ASN A 12 -0.31 -1.28 34.19
N PHE A 13 0.95 -1.66 33.93
CA PHE A 13 1.37 -2.07 32.58
C PHE A 13 1.04 -3.54 32.30
N THR A 14 1.07 -4.41 33.32
CA THR A 14 0.70 -5.83 33.19
C THR A 14 -0.78 -6.03 32.88
N GLY A 15 -1.67 -5.22 33.49
CA GLY A 15 -3.12 -5.27 33.25
C GLY A 15 -3.54 -4.86 31.83
N MET A 16 -2.74 -4.02 31.16
CA MET A 16 -3.00 -3.63 29.78
C MET A 16 -2.60 -4.74 28.79
N LEU A 17 -1.52 -5.48 29.08
CA LEU A 17 -0.96 -6.52 28.22
C LEU A 17 -1.68 -7.88 28.27
N ASN A 18 -2.53 -8.10 29.28
CA ASN A 18 -3.40 -9.28 29.40
C ASN A 18 -4.89 -8.93 29.25
N ASN A 19 -5.20 -7.71 28.80
CA ASN A 19 -6.57 -7.24 28.67
C ASN A 19 -7.32 -8.06 27.61
N LYS A 20 -8.47 -8.64 27.97
CA LYS A 20 -9.31 -9.46 27.07
C LYS A 20 -9.69 -8.75 25.76
N ILE A 21 -9.88 -7.43 25.78
CA ILE A 21 -10.17 -6.64 24.57
C ILE A 21 -8.94 -6.57 23.67
N LEU A 22 -7.76 -6.31 24.23
CA LEU A 22 -6.50 -6.31 23.49
C LEU A 22 -6.23 -7.68 22.88
N LEU A 23 -6.34 -8.74 23.68
CA LEU A 23 -6.11 -10.13 23.23
C LEU A 23 -7.08 -10.53 22.11
N LYS A 24 -8.38 -10.24 22.26
CA LYS A 24 -9.38 -10.44 21.19
C LYS A 24 -9.07 -9.61 19.94
N GLY A 25 -8.56 -8.40 20.11
CA GLY A 25 -8.12 -7.55 19.01
C GLY A 25 -6.94 -8.17 18.25
N LEU A 26 -5.91 -8.62 18.96
CA LEU A 26 -4.74 -9.28 18.38
C LEU A 26 -5.11 -10.58 17.67
N GLU A 27 -6.02 -11.37 18.23
CA GLU A 27 -6.57 -12.57 17.57
C GLU A 27 -7.24 -12.23 16.24
N LYS A 28 -8.16 -11.26 16.24
CA LYS A 28 -8.82 -10.81 15.00
C LYS A 28 -7.84 -10.26 13.97
N ILE A 29 -6.78 -9.58 14.40
CA ILE A 29 -5.73 -9.07 13.51
C ILE A 29 -4.91 -10.23 12.92
N SER A 30 -4.60 -11.27 13.69
CA SER A 30 -3.97 -12.49 13.16
C SER A 30 -4.86 -13.16 12.11
N GLU A 31 -6.16 -13.29 12.39
CA GLU A 31 -7.12 -13.93 11.48
C GLU A 31 -7.39 -13.12 10.20
N HIS A 32 -7.31 -11.79 10.29
CA HIS A 32 -7.66 -10.87 9.20
C HIS A 32 -6.53 -9.89 8.84
N GLY A 33 -5.27 -10.32 8.95
CA GLY A 33 -4.09 -9.45 8.82
C GLY A 33 -4.05 -8.64 7.53
N THR A 34 -4.36 -9.26 6.39
CA THR A 34 -4.39 -8.57 5.08
C THR A 34 -5.46 -7.49 5.03
N SER A 35 -6.68 -7.80 5.47
CA SER A 35 -7.79 -6.84 5.51
C SER A 35 -7.53 -5.71 6.50
N PHE A 36 -6.95 -6.04 7.65
CA PHE A 36 -6.53 -5.04 8.65
C PHE A 36 -5.48 -4.09 8.07
N ALA A 37 -4.44 -4.60 7.41
CA ALA A 37 -3.40 -3.78 6.80
C ALA A 37 -3.94 -2.90 5.66
N ALA A 38 -4.81 -3.44 4.81
CA ALA A 38 -5.47 -2.70 3.73
C ALA A 38 -6.40 -1.61 4.27
N GLY A 39 -7.25 -1.93 5.24
CA GLY A 39 -8.16 -0.98 5.88
C GLY A 39 -7.42 0.12 6.63
N THR A 40 -6.37 -0.24 7.38
CA THR A 40 -5.50 0.74 8.07
C THR A 40 -4.84 1.68 7.07
N SER A 41 -4.29 1.14 5.98
CA SER A 41 -3.66 1.96 4.93
C SER A 41 -4.65 2.93 4.29
N LEU A 42 -5.91 2.50 4.09
CA LEU A 42 -6.97 3.37 3.56
C LEU A 42 -7.31 4.48 4.55
N VAL A 43 -7.61 4.15 5.81
CA VAL A 43 -7.93 5.15 6.85
C VAL A 43 -6.80 6.15 7.01
N MET A 44 -5.55 5.68 7.01
CA MET A 44 -4.37 6.54 7.16
C MET A 44 -4.17 7.45 5.93
N ALA A 45 -4.44 6.96 4.72
CA ALA A 45 -4.37 7.75 3.49
C ALA A 45 -5.49 8.81 3.38
N LEU A 46 -6.68 8.51 3.92
CA LEU A 46 -7.85 9.40 3.85
C LEU A 46 -7.97 10.36 5.04
N GLY A 47 -7.41 10.02 6.19
CA GLY A 47 -7.50 10.81 7.41
C GLY A 47 -6.16 11.35 7.88
N VAL A 48 -5.28 10.47 8.36
CA VAL A 48 -4.03 10.87 9.04
C VAL A 48 -3.11 11.67 8.13
N ARG A 49 -2.87 11.22 6.90
CA ARG A 49 -2.01 11.94 5.95
C ARG A 49 -2.55 13.30 5.52
N PRO A 50 -3.83 13.44 5.16
CA PRO A 50 -4.46 14.75 4.97
C PRO A 50 -4.27 15.70 6.17
N LEU A 51 -4.51 15.22 7.39
CA LEU A 51 -4.34 16.03 8.60
C LEU A 51 -2.87 16.43 8.84
N ALA A 52 -1.94 15.51 8.64
CA ALA A 52 -0.51 15.79 8.72
C ALA A 52 -0.08 16.86 7.69
N ILE A 53 -0.52 16.73 6.45
CA ILE A 53 -0.23 17.70 5.38
C ILE A 53 -0.80 19.08 5.76
N LEU A 54 -2.05 19.15 6.20
CA LEU A 54 -2.70 20.42 6.55
C LEU A 54 -2.04 21.11 7.76
N SER A 55 -1.55 20.33 8.72
CA SER A 55 -0.84 20.83 9.91
C SER A 55 0.61 21.27 9.67
N THR A 56 1.16 21.04 8.46
CA THR A 56 2.56 21.40 8.14
C THR A 56 2.82 22.90 8.34
N PRO A 57 3.76 23.35 9.18
CA PRO A 57 4.00 24.78 9.40
C PRO A 57 4.71 25.44 8.20
N ASN A 58 4.58 26.76 8.06
CA ASN A 58 5.32 27.57 7.08
C ASN A 58 5.19 27.11 5.61
N THR A 59 4.04 26.54 5.26
CA THR A 59 3.72 26.08 3.90
C THR A 59 2.46 26.78 3.41
N GLU A 60 2.41 27.10 2.12
CA GLU A 60 1.25 27.77 1.54
C GLU A 60 -0.02 26.92 1.64
N LYS A 61 -1.13 27.55 2.05
CA LYS A 61 -2.41 26.88 2.30
C LYS A 61 -2.89 26.06 1.10
N GLU A 62 -2.84 26.64 -0.10
CA GLU A 62 -3.32 25.97 -1.31
C GLU A 62 -2.43 24.77 -1.69
N ASN A 63 -1.11 24.85 -1.49
CA ASN A 63 -0.20 23.73 -1.70
C ASN A 63 -0.53 22.55 -0.76
N LYS A 64 -0.86 22.84 0.50
CA LYS A 64 -1.35 21.81 1.44
C LYS A 64 -2.66 21.19 0.99
N GLN A 65 -3.60 22.00 0.51
CA GLN A 65 -4.90 21.52 0.03
C GLN A 65 -4.74 20.60 -1.19
N TYR A 66 -3.86 20.94 -2.13
CA TYR A 66 -3.53 20.08 -3.28
C TYR A 66 -2.87 18.78 -2.85
N ALA A 67 -1.88 18.82 -1.94
CA ALA A 67 -1.21 17.63 -1.44
C ALA A 67 -2.16 16.73 -0.61
N SER A 68 -3.02 17.33 0.20
CA SER A 68 -4.05 16.65 1.01
C SER A 68 -5.07 15.95 0.11
N THR A 69 -5.61 16.66 -0.87
CA THR A 69 -6.54 16.10 -1.85
C THR A 69 -5.89 14.98 -2.66
N ASN A 70 -4.64 15.16 -3.09
CA ASN A 70 -3.88 14.12 -3.78
C ASN A 70 -3.73 12.84 -2.94
N SER A 71 -3.50 12.96 -1.64
CA SER A 71 -3.48 11.82 -0.72
C SER A 71 -4.80 11.06 -0.73
N ILE A 72 -5.91 11.79 -0.62
CA ILE A 72 -7.27 11.20 -0.62
C ILE A 72 -7.56 10.52 -1.95
N CYS A 73 -7.32 11.20 -3.08
CA CYS A 73 -7.51 10.64 -4.41
C CYS A 73 -6.67 9.37 -4.62
N SER A 74 -5.38 9.43 -4.32
CA SER A 74 -4.47 8.29 -4.47
C SER A 74 -4.88 7.11 -3.58
N GLY A 75 -5.36 7.39 -2.36
CA GLY A 75 -5.89 6.38 -1.44
C GLY A 75 -7.13 5.68 -1.99
N LEU A 76 -8.13 6.44 -2.45
CA LEU A 76 -9.36 5.90 -3.04
C LEU A 76 -9.09 5.10 -4.32
N ILE A 77 -8.28 5.63 -5.23
CA ILE A 77 -7.93 4.95 -6.49
C ILE A 77 -7.10 3.69 -6.21
N LYS A 78 -6.15 3.74 -5.27
CA LYS A 78 -5.39 2.55 -4.86
C LYS A 78 -6.33 1.45 -4.37
N PHE A 79 -7.28 1.79 -3.50
CA PHE A 79 -8.24 0.82 -2.99
C PHE A 79 -9.10 0.22 -4.11
N GLY A 80 -9.67 1.07 -4.98
CA GLY A 80 -10.47 0.60 -6.12
C GLY A 80 -9.67 -0.29 -7.09
N LEU A 81 -8.40 0.01 -7.35
CA LEU A 81 -7.55 -0.81 -8.23
C LEU A 81 -7.14 -2.14 -7.60
N VAL A 82 -6.99 -2.21 -6.27
CA VAL A 82 -6.75 -3.48 -5.57
C VAL A 82 -7.95 -4.41 -5.79
N GLU A 83 -9.16 -3.91 -5.57
CA GLU A 83 -10.40 -4.68 -5.77
C GLU A 83 -10.58 -5.10 -7.24
N ALA A 84 -10.33 -4.19 -8.18
CA ALA A 84 -10.60 -4.43 -9.60
C ALA A 84 -9.53 -5.28 -10.30
N VAL A 85 -8.28 -5.27 -9.82
CA VAL A 85 -7.15 -5.87 -10.54
C VAL A 85 -6.35 -6.84 -9.68
N ALA A 86 -5.88 -6.41 -8.52
CA ALA A 86 -5.01 -7.23 -7.67
C ALA A 86 -5.75 -8.46 -7.12
N LEU A 87 -6.96 -8.28 -6.58
CA LEU A 87 -7.73 -9.40 -6.01
C LEU A 87 -8.11 -10.47 -7.06
N PRO A 88 -8.59 -10.14 -8.27
CA PRO A 88 -8.80 -11.12 -9.32
C PRO A 88 -7.53 -11.91 -9.67
N VAL A 89 -6.36 -11.25 -9.71
CA VAL A 89 -5.07 -11.88 -9.99
C VAL A 89 -4.64 -12.79 -8.84
N GLU A 90 -4.74 -12.34 -7.59
CA GLU A 90 -4.44 -13.17 -6.42
C GLU A 90 -5.34 -14.39 -6.34
N ASN A 91 -6.63 -14.23 -6.58
CA ASN A 91 -7.58 -15.34 -6.60
C ASN A 91 -7.31 -16.29 -7.77
N ALA A 92 -6.87 -15.78 -8.92
CA ALA A 92 -6.44 -16.60 -10.04
C ALA A 92 -5.18 -17.41 -9.70
N VAL A 93 -4.18 -16.81 -9.05
CA VAL A 93 -3.00 -17.53 -8.54
C VAL A 93 -3.43 -18.60 -7.55
N LYS A 94 -4.31 -18.29 -6.58
CA LYS A 94 -4.83 -19.29 -5.62
C LYS A 94 -5.51 -20.48 -6.33
N LYS A 95 -6.24 -20.23 -7.42
CA LYS A 95 -6.82 -21.32 -8.23
C LYS A 95 -5.77 -22.18 -8.92
N ILE A 96 -4.68 -21.58 -9.39
CA ILE A 96 -3.53 -22.31 -9.95
C ILE A 96 -2.84 -23.11 -8.84
N ASP A 97 -2.65 -22.53 -7.66
CA ASP A 97 -2.05 -23.19 -6.50
C ASP A 97 -2.84 -24.44 -6.08
N GLN A 98 -4.19 -24.35 -6.08
CA GLN A 98 -5.09 -25.44 -5.70
C GLN A 98 -5.22 -26.53 -6.76
N ASN A 99 -5.15 -26.19 -8.05
CA ASN A 99 -5.27 -27.15 -9.14
C ASN A 99 -4.34 -26.80 -10.31
N PRO A 100 -3.02 -26.98 -10.15
CA PRO A 100 -2.04 -26.53 -11.13
C PRO A 100 -2.19 -27.26 -12.47
N GLN A 101 -2.57 -28.54 -12.43
CA GLN A 101 -2.76 -29.39 -13.62
C GLN A 101 -3.84 -28.87 -14.56
N LYS A 102 -4.83 -28.14 -14.03
CA LYS A 102 -5.90 -27.54 -14.83
C LYS A 102 -5.45 -26.30 -15.61
N TYR A 103 -4.43 -25.60 -15.15
CA TYR A 103 -4.05 -24.28 -15.66
C TYR A 103 -2.63 -24.22 -16.23
N LEU A 104 -1.78 -25.20 -15.91
CA LEU A 104 -0.38 -25.28 -16.34
C LEU A 104 -0.13 -26.58 -17.10
N LYS A 105 0.82 -26.54 -18.03
CA LYS A 105 1.31 -27.77 -18.67
C LYS A 105 2.05 -28.65 -17.66
N GLN A 106 1.98 -29.97 -17.84
CA GLN A 106 2.74 -30.91 -17.02
C GLN A 106 4.26 -30.63 -17.08
N SER A 107 4.78 -30.21 -18.23
CA SER A 107 6.18 -29.79 -18.40
C SER A 107 6.51 -28.54 -17.58
N THR A 108 5.61 -27.56 -17.52
CA THR A 108 5.74 -26.36 -16.68
C THR A 108 5.76 -26.71 -15.21
N ILE A 109 4.87 -27.60 -14.77
CA ILE A 109 4.84 -28.06 -13.37
C ILE A 109 6.17 -28.71 -13.01
N LYS A 110 6.64 -29.69 -13.81
CA LYS A 110 7.94 -30.34 -13.60
C LYS A 110 9.09 -29.33 -13.60
N ASN A 111 9.09 -28.40 -14.54
CA ASN A 111 10.11 -27.36 -14.67
C ASN A 111 10.16 -26.45 -13.45
N LEU A 112 9.02 -25.92 -13.02
CA LEU A 112 8.96 -24.97 -11.92
C LEU A 112 9.12 -25.65 -10.57
N GLN A 113 8.59 -26.86 -10.38
CA GLN A 113 8.77 -27.66 -9.16
C GLN A 113 10.25 -28.01 -8.90
N SER A 114 11.00 -28.30 -9.97
CA SER A 114 12.42 -28.66 -9.89
C SER A 114 12.63 -29.82 -8.87
N SER A 115 13.52 -29.67 -7.89
CA SER A 115 13.81 -30.69 -6.87
C SER A 115 12.84 -30.71 -5.68
N SER A 116 11.77 -29.90 -5.71
CA SER A 116 10.85 -29.75 -4.58
C SER A 116 9.79 -30.85 -4.57
N LYS A 117 9.34 -31.28 -3.38
CA LYS A 117 8.30 -32.32 -3.24
C LYS A 117 6.96 -31.86 -3.82
N ASN A 118 6.58 -30.60 -3.58
CA ASN A 118 5.40 -29.98 -4.17
C ASN A 118 5.76 -28.71 -4.94
N LEU A 119 4.87 -28.28 -5.85
CA LEU A 119 5.05 -27.05 -6.63
C LEU A 119 5.12 -25.80 -5.73
N LEU A 120 4.28 -25.72 -4.70
CA LEU A 120 4.21 -24.59 -3.76
C LEU A 120 5.47 -24.44 -2.90
N ASP A 121 6.21 -25.54 -2.71
CA ASP A 121 7.48 -25.51 -1.97
C ASP A 121 8.64 -25.00 -2.83
N SER A 122 8.42 -24.86 -4.15
CA SER A 122 9.46 -24.44 -5.08
C SER A 122 9.70 -22.94 -5.06
N LYS A 123 10.97 -22.57 -4.85
CA LYS A 123 11.45 -21.19 -4.95
C LYS A 123 11.18 -20.57 -6.32
N SER A 124 11.31 -21.33 -7.40
CA SER A 124 11.07 -20.83 -8.76
C SER A 124 9.59 -20.50 -8.98
N TYR A 125 8.69 -21.32 -8.43
CA TYR A 125 7.25 -21.09 -8.51
C TYR A 125 6.81 -19.93 -7.62
N ASN A 126 7.36 -19.83 -6.41
CA ASN A 126 7.10 -18.72 -5.49
C ASN A 126 7.55 -17.38 -6.07
N LEU A 127 8.74 -17.33 -6.67
CA LEU A 127 9.19 -16.17 -7.43
C LEU A 127 8.24 -15.83 -8.59
N ALA A 128 7.86 -16.82 -9.40
CA ALA A 128 6.98 -16.61 -10.55
C ALA A 128 5.63 -16.01 -10.14
N THR A 129 4.97 -16.59 -9.13
CA THR A 129 3.68 -16.10 -8.64
C THR A 129 3.80 -14.74 -7.96
N GLN A 130 4.91 -14.45 -7.28
CA GLN A 130 5.16 -13.15 -6.68
C GLN A 130 5.38 -12.05 -7.73
N ILE A 131 6.12 -12.33 -8.82
CA ILE A 131 6.26 -11.39 -9.95
C ILE A 131 4.89 -11.07 -10.54
N LEU A 132 4.02 -12.07 -10.71
CA LEU A 132 2.67 -11.85 -11.24
C LEU A 132 1.81 -10.98 -10.30
N LYS A 133 1.86 -11.25 -8.99
CA LYS A 133 1.14 -10.45 -7.98
C LYS A 133 1.62 -9.01 -7.94
N LEU A 134 2.93 -8.79 -7.81
CA LEU A 134 3.54 -7.45 -7.74
C LEU A 134 3.46 -6.69 -9.07
N GLY A 135 3.56 -7.41 -10.20
CA GLY A 135 3.46 -6.84 -11.54
C GLY A 135 2.12 -6.14 -11.80
N THR A 136 1.04 -6.51 -11.09
CA THR A 136 -0.23 -5.77 -11.18
C THR A 136 -0.08 -4.31 -10.75
N GLY A 137 0.73 -4.03 -9.73
CA GLY A 137 1.04 -2.67 -9.29
C GLY A 137 1.77 -1.89 -10.38
N PHE A 138 2.75 -2.52 -11.01
CA PHE A 138 3.50 -1.93 -12.13
C PHE A 138 2.60 -1.58 -13.31
N LEU A 139 1.77 -2.53 -13.75
CA LEU A 139 0.83 -2.34 -14.87
C LEU A 139 -0.21 -1.26 -14.60
N THR A 140 -0.66 -1.13 -13.35
CA THR A 140 -1.68 -0.16 -12.97
C THR A 140 -1.10 1.21 -12.60
N ALA A 141 0.22 1.40 -12.57
CA ALA A 141 0.86 2.66 -12.17
C ALA A 141 0.44 3.86 -13.04
N ILE A 142 0.43 3.69 -14.37
CA ILE A 142 0.02 4.75 -15.30
C ILE A 142 -1.50 5.03 -15.19
N PRO A 143 -2.40 4.03 -15.29
CA PRO A 143 -3.83 4.25 -15.07
C PRO A 143 -4.16 4.85 -13.70
N LYS A 144 -3.47 4.41 -12.64
CA LYS A 144 -3.64 4.94 -11.28
C LYS A 144 -3.37 6.44 -11.24
N SER A 145 -2.27 6.89 -11.83
CA SER A 145 -1.92 8.31 -11.86
C SER A 145 -2.92 9.12 -12.69
N MET A 146 -3.40 8.59 -13.83
CA MET A 146 -4.47 9.20 -14.63
C MET A 146 -5.75 9.41 -13.83
N LEU A 147 -6.22 8.35 -13.18
CA LEU A 147 -7.44 8.40 -12.37
C LEU A 147 -7.29 9.33 -11.16
N THR A 148 -6.11 9.35 -10.55
CA THR A 148 -5.81 10.27 -9.42
C THR A 148 -5.91 11.73 -9.87
N ILE A 149 -5.28 12.09 -10.99
CA ILE A 149 -5.31 13.46 -11.53
C ILE A 149 -6.73 13.84 -12.01
N ALA A 150 -7.48 12.88 -12.55
CA ALA A 150 -8.86 13.11 -12.96
C ALA A 150 -9.79 13.36 -11.77
N LEU A 151 -9.58 12.66 -10.65
CA LEU A 151 -10.37 12.77 -9.42
C LEU A 151 -10.01 14.01 -8.59
N LEU A 152 -8.77 14.48 -8.68
CA LEU A 152 -8.24 15.61 -7.92
C LEU A 152 -9.14 16.86 -7.94
N PRO A 153 -9.54 17.44 -9.09
CA PRO A 153 -10.36 18.64 -9.10
C PRO A 153 -11.74 18.43 -8.47
N ILE A 154 -12.32 17.23 -8.61
CA ILE A 154 -13.65 16.91 -8.06
C ILE A 154 -13.60 16.92 -6.53
N LEU A 155 -12.58 16.30 -5.95
CA LEU A 155 -12.42 16.29 -4.49
C LEU A 155 -11.90 17.62 -3.94
N MET A 156 -11.07 18.33 -4.70
CA MET A 156 -10.57 19.65 -4.29
C MET A 156 -11.74 20.64 -4.12
N ASP A 157 -12.67 20.66 -5.06
CA ASP A 157 -13.88 21.49 -4.99
C ASP A 157 -14.78 21.05 -3.82
N LYS A 158 -15.03 19.74 -3.68
CA LYS A 158 -15.93 19.22 -2.63
C LYS A 158 -15.39 19.41 -1.20
N ILE A 159 -14.08 19.30 -1.00
CA ILE A 159 -13.46 19.38 0.34
C ILE A 159 -13.15 20.82 0.72
N PHE A 160 -12.68 21.64 -0.23
CA PHE A 160 -12.13 22.97 0.05
C PHE A 160 -12.85 24.12 -0.64
N HIS A 161 -13.90 23.87 -1.43
CA HIS A 161 -14.67 24.88 -2.19
C HIS A 161 -13.80 25.77 -3.10
N ILE A 162 -12.70 25.22 -3.60
CA ILE A 162 -11.81 25.94 -4.52
C ILE A 162 -12.37 25.79 -5.93
N LYS A 163 -13.18 26.77 -6.34
CA LYS A 163 -13.71 26.87 -7.70
C LYS A 163 -12.56 26.82 -8.71
N LYS A 164 -12.75 26.00 -9.73
CA LYS A 164 -11.90 25.90 -10.92
C LYS A 164 -11.85 27.29 -11.59
N ASN A 165 -10.70 27.69 -12.15
CA ASN A 165 -10.72 28.78 -13.14
C ASN A 165 -11.67 28.35 -14.26
N ASP A 166 -12.60 29.23 -14.63
CA ASP A 166 -13.66 28.95 -15.60
C ASP A 166 -13.06 28.47 -16.93
N THR A 167 -13.13 27.17 -17.14
CA THR A 167 -13.21 26.60 -18.48
C THR A 167 -14.30 25.55 -18.40
N GLN A 168 -15.46 25.96 -18.91
CA GLN A 168 -16.71 25.20 -18.97
C GLN A 168 -16.41 23.72 -19.20
N THR A 169 -16.65 22.91 -18.17
CA THR A 169 -16.88 21.49 -18.34
C THR A 169 -18.36 21.31 -18.10
N THR A 170 -19.15 21.49 -19.15
CA THR A 170 -20.55 21.11 -19.16
C THR A 170 -20.61 19.60 -18.93
N ILE A 171 -20.82 19.19 -17.68
CA ILE A 171 -21.29 17.84 -17.40
C ILE A 171 -22.76 17.88 -17.78
N THR A 172 -23.07 17.39 -18.98
CA THR A 172 -24.46 17.09 -19.36
C THR A 172 -24.99 16.10 -18.33
N LYS A 173 -25.83 16.58 -17.42
CA LYS A 173 -26.59 15.72 -16.49
C LYS A 173 -27.46 14.81 -17.35
N LYS A 174 -27.05 13.54 -17.53
CA LYS A 174 -28.02 12.51 -17.89
C LYS A 174 -28.91 12.26 -16.66
N PRO A 175 -30.23 12.12 -16.83
CA PRO A 175 -31.13 11.96 -15.71
C PRO A 175 -30.77 10.72 -14.90
N THR A 176 -30.71 10.90 -13.58
CA THR A 176 -30.64 9.85 -12.58
C THR A 176 -31.84 8.92 -12.77
N SER A 177 -31.60 7.73 -13.32
CA SER A 177 -32.54 6.62 -13.15
C SER A 177 -32.40 6.13 -11.72
N ASN A 178 -33.52 6.16 -10.98
CA ASN A 178 -33.66 5.52 -9.68
C ASN A 178 -33.36 4.02 -9.85
N GLN A 179 -32.14 3.60 -9.50
CA GLN A 179 -31.83 2.20 -9.31
C GLN A 179 -32.14 1.85 -7.86
N THR A 180 -33.30 1.22 -7.70
CA THR A 180 -33.67 0.39 -6.55
C THR A 180 -32.46 -0.44 -6.14
N GLN A 181 -32.04 -0.28 -4.88
CA GLN A 181 -30.98 -1.09 -4.27
C GLN A 181 -31.43 -2.55 -4.22
N ASN A 182 -31.11 -3.30 -5.26
CA ASN A 182 -30.98 -4.74 -5.17
C ASN A 182 -29.57 -5.01 -4.66
N THR A 183 -29.46 -5.28 -3.36
CA THR A 183 -28.31 -5.94 -2.74
C THR A 183 -28.16 -7.36 -3.29
N LYS A 184 -27.77 -7.49 -4.55
CA LYS A 184 -27.11 -8.70 -5.04
C LYS A 184 -25.65 -8.59 -4.64
N GLN A 185 -25.28 -9.38 -3.63
CA GLN A 185 -23.89 -9.70 -3.32
C GLN A 185 -23.14 -9.93 -4.64
N LEU A 186 -22.18 -9.05 -4.95
CA LEU A 186 -21.31 -9.16 -6.12
C LEU A 186 -20.44 -10.41 -5.95
N SER A 187 -21.00 -11.57 -6.25
CA SER A 187 -20.25 -12.78 -6.52
C SER A 187 -19.50 -12.54 -7.82
N PHE A 188 -18.20 -12.24 -7.72
CA PHE A 188 -17.29 -12.33 -8.84
C PHE A 188 -17.37 -13.75 -9.38
N ASN A 189 -18.20 -13.93 -10.40
CA ASN A 189 -18.46 -15.21 -11.05
C ASN A 189 -17.12 -15.92 -11.32
N GLY A 190 -17.04 -17.19 -10.94
CA GLY A 190 -15.83 -18.00 -11.10
C GLY A 190 -15.29 -18.05 -12.54
N LYS A 191 -16.09 -17.65 -13.55
CA LYS A 191 -15.71 -17.47 -14.95
C LYS A 191 -14.60 -16.43 -15.15
N LEU A 192 -14.69 -15.23 -14.56
CA LEU A 192 -13.66 -14.19 -14.73
C LEU A 192 -12.34 -14.66 -14.12
N THR A 193 -12.38 -15.17 -12.89
CA THR A 193 -11.19 -15.71 -12.21
C THR A 193 -10.59 -16.90 -12.96
N ASN A 194 -11.41 -17.76 -13.60
CA ASN A 194 -10.92 -18.86 -14.43
C ASN A 194 -10.24 -18.37 -15.70
N LEU A 195 -10.76 -17.31 -16.34
CA LEU A 195 -10.11 -16.69 -17.51
C LEU A 195 -8.78 -16.05 -17.11
N THR A 196 -8.75 -15.31 -16.00
CA THR A 196 -7.51 -14.75 -15.46
C THR A 196 -6.51 -15.85 -15.12
N ALA A 197 -6.94 -16.94 -14.46
CA ALA A 197 -6.07 -18.08 -14.16
C ALA A 197 -5.51 -18.75 -15.42
N LYS A 198 -6.32 -18.91 -16.48
CA LYS A 198 -5.82 -19.39 -17.79
C LYS A 198 -4.81 -18.42 -18.40
N GLY A 199 -5.06 -17.12 -18.31
CA GLY A 199 -4.15 -16.08 -18.81
C GLY A 199 -2.80 -16.09 -18.07
N LEU A 200 -2.83 -16.14 -16.74
CA LEU A 200 -1.62 -16.28 -15.90
C LEU A 200 -0.92 -17.61 -16.17
N GLY A 201 -1.67 -18.69 -16.36
CA GLY A 201 -1.16 -20.00 -16.75
C GLY A 201 -0.33 -19.95 -18.04
N LYS A 202 -0.78 -19.21 -19.06
CA LYS A 202 0.00 -18.98 -20.28
C LYS A 202 1.32 -18.24 -20.05
N ILE A 203 1.36 -17.31 -19.09
CA ILE A 203 2.61 -16.62 -18.72
C ILE A 203 3.55 -17.59 -18.00
N LEU A 204 3.02 -18.38 -17.05
CA LEU A 204 3.77 -19.41 -16.34
C LEU A 204 4.28 -20.52 -17.28
N ASP A 205 3.52 -20.85 -18.32
CA ASP A 205 3.90 -21.82 -19.37
C ASP A 205 4.96 -21.29 -20.35
N ASN A 206 5.31 -20.00 -20.28
CA ASN A 206 6.30 -19.42 -21.19
C ASN A 206 7.71 -19.85 -20.80
N THR A 207 8.42 -20.53 -21.70
CA THR A 207 9.77 -21.05 -21.44
C THR A 207 10.79 -19.96 -21.07
N LYS A 208 10.72 -18.77 -21.67
CA LYS A 208 11.63 -17.66 -21.33
C LYS A 208 11.37 -17.18 -19.91
N PHE A 209 10.10 -17.06 -19.52
CA PHE A 209 9.73 -16.71 -18.16
C PHE A 209 10.16 -17.78 -17.15
N GLN A 210 9.93 -19.06 -17.46
CA GLN A 210 10.41 -20.19 -16.64
C GLN A 210 11.93 -20.17 -16.46
N ASN A 211 12.68 -19.91 -17.53
CA ASN A 211 14.14 -19.84 -17.47
C ASN A 211 14.61 -18.66 -16.62
N PHE A 212 13.95 -17.50 -16.73
CA PHE A 212 14.23 -16.34 -15.89
C PHE A 212 14.03 -16.65 -14.41
N VAL A 213 12.87 -17.20 -14.01
CA VAL A 213 12.57 -17.49 -12.60
C VAL A 213 13.43 -18.61 -12.04
N LYS A 214 13.83 -19.59 -12.86
CA LYS A 214 14.79 -20.64 -12.46
C LYS A 214 16.18 -20.05 -12.18
N ARG A 215 16.67 -19.15 -13.04
CA ARG A 215 17.97 -18.49 -12.87
C ARG A 215 18.03 -17.67 -11.58
N HIS A 216 16.94 -17.01 -11.22
CA HIS A 216 16.91 -16.07 -10.10
C HIS A 216 16.12 -16.59 -8.89
N LYS A 217 15.90 -17.91 -8.77
CA LYS A 217 15.07 -18.51 -7.71
C LYS A 217 15.49 -18.17 -6.27
N HIS A 218 16.74 -17.75 -6.05
CA HIS A 218 17.25 -17.35 -4.73
C HIS A 218 17.12 -15.85 -4.45
N GLU A 219 16.66 -15.07 -5.42
CA GLU A 219 16.61 -13.61 -5.37
C GLU A 219 15.20 -13.07 -5.17
N GLU A 220 14.26 -13.92 -4.75
CA GLU A 220 12.84 -13.57 -4.58
C GLU A 220 12.65 -12.22 -3.88
N LYS A 221 13.27 -12.06 -2.70
CA LYS A 221 13.19 -10.82 -1.93
C LYS A 221 13.77 -9.60 -2.66
N ASN A 222 14.83 -9.77 -3.43
CA ASN A 222 15.49 -8.68 -4.16
C ASN A 222 14.65 -8.27 -5.37
N ILE A 223 14.17 -9.23 -6.16
CA ILE A 223 13.30 -8.98 -7.30
C ILE A 223 12.00 -8.31 -6.85
N ALA A 224 11.38 -8.79 -5.76
CA ALA A 224 10.20 -8.16 -5.19
C ALA A 224 10.44 -6.68 -4.86
N LYS A 225 11.56 -6.38 -4.19
CA LYS A 225 11.97 -4.99 -3.87
C LYS A 225 12.16 -4.16 -5.13
N HIS A 226 12.84 -4.68 -6.15
CA HIS A 226 13.09 -3.96 -7.40
C HIS A 226 11.80 -3.69 -8.18
N ILE A 227 10.86 -4.65 -8.24
CA ILE A 227 9.55 -4.44 -8.89
C ILE A 227 8.76 -3.37 -8.14
N SER A 228 8.74 -3.40 -6.80
CA SER A 228 8.09 -2.37 -6.00
C SER A 228 8.73 -1.00 -6.22
N ALA A 229 10.06 -0.90 -6.19
CA ALA A 229 10.76 0.35 -6.46
C ALA A 229 10.51 0.87 -7.88
N ALA A 230 10.57 0.00 -8.89
CA ALA A 230 10.26 0.35 -10.28
C ALA A 230 8.81 0.81 -10.45
N THR A 231 7.87 0.19 -9.73
CA THR A 231 6.46 0.61 -9.69
C THR A 231 6.31 2.01 -9.10
N ASP A 232 6.99 2.29 -7.98
CA ASP A 232 6.93 3.60 -7.33
C ASP A 232 7.56 4.70 -8.21
N ILE A 233 8.69 4.40 -8.87
CA ILE A 233 9.32 5.31 -9.83
C ILE A 233 8.39 5.56 -11.01
N LEU A 234 7.83 4.50 -11.63
CA LEU A 234 6.93 4.64 -12.77
C LEU A 234 5.67 5.42 -12.38
N LEU A 235 5.06 5.13 -11.23
CA LEU A 235 3.89 5.83 -10.72
C LEU A 235 4.20 7.31 -10.51
N THR A 236 5.34 7.63 -9.89
CA THR A 236 5.74 9.00 -9.59
C THR A 236 6.07 9.78 -10.86
N SER A 237 6.81 9.20 -11.80
CA SER A 237 7.13 9.81 -13.09
C SER A 237 5.88 10.03 -13.93
N SER A 238 4.98 9.04 -13.96
CA SER A 238 3.69 9.15 -14.65
C SER A 238 2.81 10.22 -14.03
N PHE A 239 2.76 10.29 -12.70
CA PHE A 239 2.06 11.34 -11.97
C PHE A 239 2.65 12.72 -12.29
N ALA A 240 3.97 12.86 -12.29
CA ALA A 240 4.64 14.12 -12.58
C ALA A 240 4.35 14.61 -14.00
N TYR A 241 4.51 13.73 -14.99
CA TYR A 241 4.20 14.01 -16.39
C TYR A 241 2.74 14.44 -16.58
N GLN A 242 1.81 13.72 -15.98
CA GLN A 242 0.38 14.01 -16.11
C GLN A 242 -0.04 15.27 -15.36
N THR A 243 0.55 15.53 -14.18
CA THR A 243 0.34 16.77 -13.44
C THR A 243 0.80 17.97 -14.26
N HIS A 244 1.99 17.86 -14.86
CA HIS A 244 2.56 18.91 -15.70
C HIS A 244 1.64 19.23 -16.90
N LYS A 245 1.14 18.20 -17.59
CA LYS A 245 0.23 18.35 -18.75
C LYS A 245 -1.22 18.71 -18.39
N SER A 246 -1.63 18.53 -17.13
CA SER A 246 -3.03 18.71 -16.75
C SER A 246 -3.45 20.18 -16.81
N LYS A 247 -4.52 20.47 -17.56
CA LYS A 247 -5.21 21.77 -17.52
C LYS A 247 -6.14 21.91 -16.29
N LYS A 248 -6.32 20.84 -15.51
CA LYS A 248 -7.23 20.80 -14.36
C LYS A 248 -6.57 21.23 -13.05
N ILE A 249 -5.26 21.45 -13.05
CA ILE A 249 -4.46 21.86 -11.91
C ILE A 249 -3.86 23.23 -12.23
N LYS A 250 -3.95 24.19 -11.29
CA LYS A 250 -3.38 25.53 -11.46
C LYS A 250 -1.87 25.45 -11.73
N ASP A 251 -1.37 26.23 -12.68
CA ASP A 251 0.03 26.11 -13.14
C ASP A 251 1.05 26.37 -12.03
N ASN A 252 0.81 27.38 -11.19
CA ASN A 252 1.64 27.70 -10.02
C ASN A 252 1.54 26.69 -8.86
N ARG A 253 0.74 25.61 -9.01
CA ARG A 253 0.59 24.55 -8.01
C ARG A 253 1.19 23.23 -8.46
N LYS A 254 1.46 23.08 -9.77
CA LYS A 254 1.95 21.84 -10.36
C LYS A 254 3.31 21.46 -9.80
N LYS A 255 4.25 22.41 -9.72
CA LYS A 255 5.63 22.14 -9.26
C LYS A 255 5.66 21.69 -7.80
N ALA A 256 5.07 22.44 -6.88
CA ALA A 256 4.91 22.01 -5.48
C ALA A 256 4.29 20.61 -5.36
N LEU A 257 3.21 20.32 -6.09
CA LEU A 257 2.56 19.00 -6.05
C LEU A 257 3.45 17.88 -6.60
N ILE A 258 4.20 18.14 -7.67
CA ILE A 258 5.16 17.19 -8.25
C ILE A 258 6.30 16.93 -7.26
N TYR A 259 6.92 17.98 -6.73
CA TYR A 259 8.01 17.87 -5.76
C TYR A 259 7.56 17.12 -4.51
N ASN A 260 6.34 17.37 -4.01
CA ASN A 260 5.80 16.63 -2.89
C ASN A 260 5.79 15.11 -3.14
N ASN A 261 5.33 14.68 -4.32
CA ASN A 261 5.30 13.26 -4.67
C ASN A 261 6.70 12.69 -4.90
N VAL A 262 7.58 13.42 -5.61
CA VAL A 262 8.96 12.99 -5.87
C VAL A 262 9.76 12.83 -4.56
N ILE A 263 9.69 13.82 -3.67
CA ILE A 263 10.36 13.78 -2.37
C ILE A 263 9.79 12.63 -1.53
N SER A 264 8.47 12.47 -1.50
CA SER A 264 7.84 11.36 -0.76
C SER A 264 8.34 10.00 -1.25
N THR A 265 8.45 9.80 -2.56
CA THR A 265 8.98 8.57 -3.16
C THR A 265 10.46 8.40 -2.83
N ALA A 266 11.29 9.45 -2.96
CA ALA A 266 12.70 9.38 -2.62
C ALA A 266 12.93 9.01 -1.13
N ILE A 267 12.18 9.63 -0.21
CA ILE A 267 12.23 9.29 1.22
C ILE A 267 11.76 7.87 1.46
N THR A 268 10.74 7.39 0.73
CA THR A 268 10.23 6.01 0.91
C THR A 268 11.27 4.97 0.45
N LEU A 269 11.86 5.18 -0.73
CA LEU A 269 12.86 4.27 -1.29
C LEU A 269 14.14 4.23 -0.45
N THR A 270 14.58 5.37 0.10
CA THR A 270 15.79 5.46 0.94
C THR A 270 15.52 5.07 2.40
N GLY A 271 14.41 5.51 2.97
CA GLY A 271 14.04 5.35 4.38
C GLY A 271 13.52 3.95 4.74
N GLY A 272 12.93 3.20 3.80
CA GLY A 272 12.41 1.86 4.06
C GLY A 272 13.44 0.92 4.69
N TYR A 273 14.70 0.98 4.23
CA TYR A 273 15.79 0.15 4.75
C TYR A 273 16.23 0.48 6.19
N SER A 274 16.12 1.75 6.59
CA SER A 274 16.54 2.22 7.91
C SER A 274 15.49 1.95 8.98
N LEU A 275 14.20 2.02 8.59
CA LEU A 275 13.06 1.77 9.48
C LEU A 275 12.97 0.31 9.91
N ASP A 276 13.23 -0.63 8.99
CA ASP A 276 13.21 -2.08 9.29
C ASP A 276 14.17 -2.46 10.44
N LYS A 277 15.36 -1.86 10.50
CA LYS A 277 16.37 -2.15 11.54
C LYS A 277 15.99 -1.61 12.91
N LEU A 278 15.46 -0.39 12.97
CA LEU A 278 15.04 0.26 14.23
C LEU A 278 13.83 -0.45 14.85
N ILE A 279 12.89 -0.88 14.02
CA ILE A 279 11.68 -1.57 14.47
C ILE A 279 12.08 -2.93 15.07
N LYS A 280 12.91 -3.75 14.41
CA LYS A 280 13.19 -5.12 14.89
C LYS A 280 13.73 -5.19 16.33
N LYS A 281 14.73 -4.36 16.68
CA LYS A 281 15.40 -4.41 18.00
C LYS A 281 14.48 -4.11 19.19
N GLN A 282 13.49 -3.24 19.00
CA GLN A 282 12.50 -2.92 20.04
C GLN A 282 11.32 -3.91 20.06
N THR A 283 11.15 -4.73 19.01
CA THR A 283 10.08 -5.73 18.91
C THR A 283 10.35 -6.89 19.84
N ASP A 284 11.56 -7.43 19.77
CA ASP A 284 11.88 -8.68 20.43
C ASP A 284 11.71 -8.55 21.96
N LYS A 285 12.22 -7.46 22.54
CA LYS A 285 12.06 -7.17 23.98
C LYS A 285 10.59 -7.03 24.43
N PHE A 286 9.72 -6.49 23.57
CA PHE A 286 8.29 -6.36 23.88
C PHE A 286 7.59 -7.70 23.80
N ILE A 287 7.86 -8.49 22.74
CA ILE A 287 7.29 -9.82 22.55
C ILE A 287 7.71 -10.74 23.70
N ASP A 288 8.97 -10.68 24.14
CA ASP A 288 9.45 -11.49 25.26
C ASP A 288 8.66 -11.19 26.54
N LYS A 289 8.46 -9.91 26.87
CA LYS A 289 7.68 -9.50 28.05
C LYS A 289 6.20 -9.85 27.91
N PHE A 290 5.60 -9.64 26.73
CA PHE A 290 4.20 -10.00 26.46
C PHE A 290 3.99 -11.51 26.56
N SER A 291 4.92 -12.29 25.99
CA SER A 291 4.89 -13.75 26.02
C SER A 291 5.00 -14.26 27.44
N GLN A 292 5.89 -13.68 28.26
CA GLN A 292 6.03 -14.01 29.68
C GLN A 292 4.74 -13.78 30.49
N ILE A 293 4.01 -12.70 30.21
CA ILE A 293 2.76 -12.36 30.91
C ILE A 293 1.61 -13.30 30.50
N ASN A 294 1.60 -13.76 29.25
CA ASN A 294 0.49 -14.54 28.68
C ASN A 294 0.86 -16.02 28.43
N LYS A 295 1.91 -16.56 29.06
CA LYS A 295 2.40 -17.95 28.85
C LYS A 295 1.34 -19.03 29.04
N ALA A 296 0.38 -18.81 29.95
CA ALA A 296 -0.67 -19.76 30.27
C ALA A 296 -1.85 -19.72 29.28
N ASP A 297 -1.88 -18.75 28.37
CA ASP A 297 -2.97 -18.62 27.40
C ASP A 297 -2.71 -19.49 26.15
N PRO A 298 -3.62 -20.43 25.81
CA PRO A 298 -3.43 -21.32 24.66
C PRO A 298 -3.39 -20.58 23.31
N LYS A 299 -3.88 -19.33 23.26
CA LYS A 299 -3.89 -18.50 22.05
C LYS A 299 -2.70 -17.56 21.95
N LEU A 300 -1.70 -17.71 22.82
CA LEU A 300 -0.50 -16.85 22.82
C LEU A 300 0.16 -16.74 21.43
N THR A 301 0.26 -17.84 20.69
CA THR A 301 0.82 -17.85 19.33
C THR A 301 0.06 -16.94 18.38
N LYS A 302 -1.28 -16.94 18.47
CA LYS A 302 -2.16 -16.05 17.70
C LYS A 302 -2.00 -14.58 18.09
N TYR A 303 -1.82 -14.30 19.38
CA TYR A 303 -1.56 -12.93 19.84
C TYR A 303 -0.21 -12.41 19.36
N ILE A 304 0.84 -13.24 19.39
CA ILE A 304 2.17 -12.89 18.86
C ILE A 304 2.09 -12.65 17.35
N GLU A 305 1.38 -13.48 16.60
CA GLU A 305 1.11 -13.26 15.17
C GLU A 305 0.40 -11.92 14.94
N GLY A 306 -0.64 -11.62 15.73
CA GLY A 306 -1.34 -10.35 15.70
C GLY A 306 -0.43 -9.15 15.99
N ILE A 307 0.47 -9.26 16.98
CA ILE A 307 1.47 -8.21 17.30
C ILE A 307 2.43 -8.01 16.12
N ASN A 308 2.90 -9.10 15.52
CA ASN A 308 3.81 -9.08 14.37
C ASN A 308 3.19 -8.46 13.11
N ILE A 309 1.86 -8.41 13.02
CA ILE A 309 1.13 -7.69 11.96
C ILE A 309 0.86 -6.25 12.39
N LEU A 310 0.19 -6.05 13.54
CA LEU A 310 -0.29 -4.78 14.04
C LEU A 310 0.82 -3.72 14.15
N ARG A 311 1.94 -4.11 14.76
CA ARG A 311 3.01 -3.19 15.13
C ARG A 311 3.73 -2.62 13.91
N PRO A 312 4.28 -3.42 12.97
CA PRO A 312 4.87 -2.85 11.78
C PRO A 312 3.82 -2.05 11.00
N THR A 313 2.59 -2.53 10.87
CA THR A 313 1.53 -1.76 10.18
C THR A 313 1.31 -0.38 10.81
N ILE A 314 1.19 -0.26 12.13
CA ILE A 314 0.98 1.03 12.80
C ILE A 314 2.23 1.91 12.77
N ILE A 315 3.42 1.37 13.01
CA ILE A 315 4.66 2.16 13.01
C ILE A 315 4.96 2.67 11.60
N PHE A 316 4.90 1.78 10.60
CA PHE A 316 5.04 2.19 9.20
C PHE A 316 3.96 3.17 8.83
N ALA A 317 2.71 2.94 9.20
CA ALA A 317 1.63 3.87 8.89
C ALA A 317 1.83 5.23 9.55
N GLY A 318 2.21 5.29 10.83
CA GLY A 318 2.42 6.54 11.56
C GLY A 318 3.57 7.36 10.97
N ILE A 319 4.68 6.71 10.60
CA ILE A 319 5.81 7.40 9.97
C ILE A 319 5.46 7.81 8.54
N TYR A 320 4.92 6.90 7.74
CA TYR A 320 4.65 7.11 6.32
C TYR A 320 3.46 8.05 6.06
N TYR A 321 2.41 7.98 6.86
CA TYR A 321 1.21 8.81 6.72
C TYR A 321 1.20 10.00 7.69
N GLY A 322 1.93 9.96 8.81
CA GLY A 322 1.98 11.07 9.76
C GLY A 322 3.18 11.98 9.57
N ILE A 323 4.40 11.42 9.64
CA ILE A 323 5.63 12.22 9.71
C ILE A 323 6.14 12.63 8.33
N LEU A 324 6.31 11.64 7.44
CA LEU A 324 6.86 11.85 6.10
C LEU A 324 6.10 12.91 5.30
N PRO A 325 4.75 12.98 5.32
CA PRO A 325 4.01 13.98 4.56
C PRO A 325 4.29 15.40 5.03
N VAL A 326 4.54 15.62 6.33
CA VAL A 326 4.92 16.94 6.85
C VAL A 326 6.24 17.39 6.23
N PHE A 327 7.25 16.51 6.23
CA PHE A 327 8.54 16.81 5.62
C PHE A 327 8.45 17.02 4.11
N SER A 328 7.77 16.12 3.40
CA SER A 328 7.68 16.25 1.94
C SER A 328 6.89 17.48 1.51
N THR A 329 5.84 17.85 2.25
CA THR A 329 5.06 19.08 2.00
C THR A 329 5.88 20.33 2.29
N TYR A 330 6.57 20.37 3.44
CA TYR A 330 7.43 21.50 3.81
C TYR A 330 8.56 21.72 2.81
N ILE A 331 9.30 20.67 2.46
CA ILE A 331 10.45 20.75 1.55
C ILE A 331 9.97 21.11 0.13
N SER A 332 8.84 20.54 -0.32
CA SER A 332 8.32 20.85 -1.66
C SER A 332 7.98 22.32 -1.83
N ASP A 333 7.37 22.95 -0.82
CA ASP A 333 6.98 24.35 -0.85
C ASP A 333 8.20 25.28 -0.82
N LYS A 334 9.21 24.93 -0.02
CA LYS A 334 10.48 25.68 0.03
C LYS A 334 11.26 25.62 -1.29
N ILE A 335 11.34 24.45 -1.91
CA ILE A 335 12.03 24.28 -3.20
C ILE A 335 11.30 25.10 -4.27
N ASP A 336 9.97 25.05 -4.31
CA ASP A 336 9.18 25.79 -5.30
C ASP A 336 9.43 27.30 -5.19
N LYS A 337 9.28 27.85 -3.97
CA LYS A 337 9.54 29.27 -3.69
C LYS A 337 10.96 29.71 -4.01
N HIS A 338 11.96 28.86 -3.73
CA HIS A 338 13.36 29.17 -4.03
C HIS A 338 13.64 29.24 -5.54
N LEU A 339 13.04 28.32 -6.31
CA LEU A 339 13.15 28.31 -7.76
C LEU A 339 12.42 29.48 -8.42
N GLU A 340 11.24 29.84 -7.91
CA GLU A 340 10.53 31.05 -8.35
C GLU A 340 11.37 32.30 -8.11
N LYS A 341 11.89 32.49 -6.89
CA LYS A 341 12.74 33.63 -6.55
C LYS A 341 13.97 33.75 -7.45
N LYS A 342 14.67 32.64 -7.74
CA LYS A 342 15.80 32.64 -8.67
C LYS A 342 15.38 33.03 -10.09
N SER A 343 14.27 32.47 -10.59
CA SER A 343 13.80 32.78 -11.95
C SER A 343 13.39 34.24 -12.12
N SER A 344 12.90 34.90 -11.06
CA SER A 344 12.59 36.32 -11.04
C SER A 344 13.81 37.23 -10.92
N GLN A 345 14.98 36.70 -10.50
CA GLN A 345 16.24 37.44 -10.42
C GLN A 345 17.08 37.33 -11.70
N THR A 346 16.74 36.40 -12.60
CA THR A 346 17.46 36.17 -13.87
C THR A 346 16.68 36.69 -15.09
N LYS A 347 15.51 37.32 -14.85
CA LYS A 347 14.75 38.12 -15.80
C LYS A 347 14.91 39.58 -15.40
#